data_AF-A0A521XK92-F1
#
_entry.id   AF-A0A521XK92-F1
#
_cell.length_a   1.000
_cell.length_b   1.000
_cell.length_c   1.000
_cell.angle_alpha   90.00
_cell.angle_beta   90.00
_cell.angle_gamma   90.00
#
_symmetry.space_group_name_H-M   'P 1'
#
loop_
_entity.id
_entity.type
_entity.pdbx_description
1 polymer ?
#
loop_
_entity_poly.entity_id
_entity_poly.type
_entity_poly.pdbx_seq_one_letter_code
_entity_poly.pdbx_strand_id
1 'polypeptide(L)'
;MRDAAGTPYARFGGEAFFRRLVDAFYDGVADDPVLRPLYPEADLRPAAERLTLFLMQYWGGPTTYSMQRGHPRLRLRHVPFVIDDVARDHWLRHMRTALDRVGGLDEADEAELWGYLTTAAHAMVNSSGPAGEPIGPESGPPGPLPITLEPPQQRASGGPTPGDIG
;
A
#
# COMPACT_ATOMS: atom_id res chain seq x y z
N MET A 1 11.90 17.17 13.79
CA MET A 1 11.75 15.75 13.39
C MET A 1 10.70 15.19 14.35
N ARG A 2 9.56 14.67 13.88
CA ARG A 2 8.66 13.98 14.83
C ARG A 2 9.40 12.73 15.30
N ASP A 3 9.52 12.55 16.60
CA ASP A 3 10.10 11.34 17.16
C ASP A 3 9.23 10.15 16.75
N ALA A 4 9.83 9.18 16.06
CA ALA A 4 9.13 7.97 15.61
C ALA A 4 8.77 7.03 16.78
N ALA A 5 9.21 7.35 18.00
CA ALA A 5 8.90 6.62 19.21
C ALA A 5 7.37 6.54 19.40
N GLY A 6 6.84 5.32 19.52
CA GLY A 6 5.40 5.06 19.68
C GLY A 6 4.60 5.00 18.38
N THR A 7 5.21 5.15 17.20
CA THR A 7 4.53 4.95 15.92
C THR A 7 4.38 3.47 15.56
N PRO A 8 3.38 3.07 14.75
CA PRO A 8 3.34 1.74 14.15
C PRO A 8 4.62 1.39 13.39
N TYR A 9 5.22 2.34 12.68
CA TYR A 9 6.51 2.15 12.01
C TYR A 9 7.60 1.66 12.97
N ALA A 10 7.71 2.26 14.15
CA ALA A 10 8.69 1.84 15.15
C ALA A 10 8.33 0.48 15.77
N ARG A 11 7.05 0.24 16.09
CA ARG A 11 6.57 -1.06 16.62
C ARG A 11 6.88 -2.21 15.66
N PHE A 12 6.65 -2.00 14.37
CA PHE A 12 6.87 -3.03 13.35
C PHE A 12 8.35 -3.30 13.08
N GLY A 13 9.29 -2.60 13.71
CA GLY A 13 10.74 -2.80 13.52
C GLY A 13 11.38 -1.86 12.49
N GLY A 14 10.69 -0.78 12.10
CA GLY A 14 11.22 0.31 11.30
C GLY A 14 11.63 -0.08 9.87
N GLU A 15 12.55 0.69 9.29
CA GLU A 15 13.00 0.54 7.91
C GLU A 15 13.48 -0.89 7.59
N ALA A 16 14.21 -1.50 8.52
CA ALA A 16 14.73 -2.85 8.34
C ALA A 16 13.61 -3.88 8.13
N PHE A 17 12.48 -3.74 8.83
CA PHE A 17 11.32 -4.61 8.62
C PHE A 17 10.68 -4.36 7.25
N PHE A 18 10.35 -3.10 6.91
CA PHE A 18 9.66 -2.79 5.65
C PHE A 18 10.49 -3.14 4.43
N ARG A 19 11.82 -2.96 4.47
CA ARG A 19 12.70 -3.40 3.37
C ARG A 19 12.63 -4.91 3.18
N ARG A 20 12.81 -5.69 4.24
CA ARG A 20 12.70 -7.17 4.15
C ARG A 20 11.33 -7.62 3.66
N LEU A 21 10.25 -6.99 4.14
CA LEU A 21 8.88 -7.30 3.71
C LEU A 21 8.70 -7.06 2.22
N VAL A 22 9.10 -5.88 1.73
CA VAL A 22 8.93 -5.50 0.33
C VAL A 22 9.86 -6.29 -0.58
N ASP A 23 11.09 -6.56 -0.17
CA ASP A 23 12.02 -7.42 -0.91
C ASP A 23 11.44 -8.83 -1.07
N ALA A 24 10.98 -9.45 0.03
CA ALA A 24 10.35 -10.77 -0.02
C ALA A 24 9.05 -10.80 -0.84
N PHE A 25 8.28 -9.70 -0.85
CA PHE A 25 7.11 -9.54 -1.71
C PHE A 25 7.51 -9.52 -3.19
N TYR A 26 8.52 -8.72 -3.57
CA TYR A 26 8.94 -8.62 -4.97
C TYR A 26 9.71 -9.85 -5.48
N ASP A 27 10.36 -10.62 -4.60
CA ASP A 27 10.88 -11.95 -4.92
C ASP A 27 9.75 -12.84 -5.50
N GLY A 28 8.57 -12.83 -4.87
CA GLY A 28 7.41 -13.61 -5.33
C GLY A 28 6.75 -13.04 -6.59
N VAL A 29 6.65 -11.71 -6.69
CA VAL A 29 6.07 -11.02 -7.86
C VAL A 29 6.89 -11.24 -9.13
N ALA A 30 8.21 -11.37 -9.00
CA ALA A 30 9.12 -11.50 -10.15
C ALA A 30 8.77 -12.69 -11.06
N ASP A 31 8.26 -13.77 -10.47
CA ASP A 31 7.92 -15.01 -11.17
C ASP A 31 6.40 -15.22 -11.33
N ASP A 32 5.57 -14.29 -10.87
CA ASP A 32 4.11 -14.43 -10.92
C ASP A 32 3.56 -14.05 -12.32
N PRO A 33 2.95 -14.97 -13.07
CA PRO A 33 2.51 -14.71 -14.44
C PRO A 33 1.32 -13.73 -14.53
N VAL A 34 0.59 -13.50 -13.44
CA VAL A 34 -0.53 -12.54 -13.38
C VAL A 34 -0.02 -11.14 -13.06
N LEU A 35 0.89 -11.02 -12.08
CA LEU A 35 1.38 -9.73 -11.62
C LEU A 35 2.52 -9.20 -12.47
N ARG A 36 3.43 -10.06 -12.94
CA ARG A 36 4.63 -9.64 -13.67
C ARG A 36 4.31 -8.76 -14.90
N PRO A 37 3.27 -9.04 -15.71
CA PRO A 37 2.88 -8.18 -16.83
C PRO A 37 2.44 -6.76 -16.42
N LEU A 38 2.02 -6.55 -15.18
CA LEU A 38 1.65 -5.21 -14.67
C LEU A 38 2.86 -4.31 -14.41
N TYR A 39 4.09 -4.85 -14.50
CA TYR A 39 5.33 -4.12 -14.32
C TYR A 39 6.07 -3.97 -15.66
N PRO A 40 6.00 -2.79 -16.32
CA PRO A 40 6.63 -2.60 -17.63
C PRO A 40 8.16 -2.69 -17.58
N GLU A 41 8.76 -2.33 -16.44
CA GLU A 41 10.20 -2.37 -16.24
C GLU A 41 10.67 -3.81 -15.99
N ALA A 42 11.82 -4.18 -16.56
CA ALA A 42 12.49 -5.45 -16.27
C ALA A 42 12.95 -5.51 -14.80
N ASP A 43 13.51 -4.39 -14.34
CA ASP A 43 14.02 -4.20 -12.98
C ASP A 43 12.88 -3.77 -12.03
N LEU A 44 12.59 -4.58 -11.02
CA LEU A 44 11.55 -4.30 -10.03
C LEU A 44 12.06 -3.44 -8.85
N ARG A 45 13.37 -3.21 -8.72
CA ARG A 45 13.94 -2.44 -7.60
C ARG A 45 13.36 -1.02 -7.46
N PRO A 46 13.13 -0.25 -8.54
CA PRO A 46 12.47 1.05 -8.41
C PRO A 46 11.02 0.96 -7.92
N ALA A 47 10.30 -0.11 -8.25
CA ALA A 47 8.95 -0.36 -7.75
C ALA A 47 8.97 -0.78 -6.27
N ALA A 48 9.94 -1.63 -5.89
CA ALA A 48 10.23 -1.99 -4.50
C ALA A 48 10.52 -0.76 -3.64
N GLU A 49 11.45 0.09 -4.06
CA GLU A 49 11.79 1.30 -3.30
C GLU A 49 10.56 2.20 -3.07
N ARG A 50 9.73 2.39 -4.10
CA ARG A 50 8.52 3.21 -3.99
C ARG A 50 7.52 2.63 -2.99
N LEU A 51 7.34 1.31 -2.97
CA LEU A 51 6.45 0.65 -2.02
C LEU A 51 7.01 0.71 -0.59
N THR A 52 8.31 0.46 -0.40
CA THR A 52 8.98 0.58 0.90
C THR A 52 8.82 1.99 1.47
N LEU A 53 9.20 3.02 0.70
CA LEU A 53 9.10 4.42 1.13
C LEU A 53 7.64 4.80 1.44
N PHE A 54 6.68 4.31 0.65
CA PHE A 54 5.27 4.54 0.89
C PHE A 54 4.79 3.92 2.21
N LEU A 55 5.07 2.63 2.44
CA LEU A 55 4.64 1.92 3.65
C LEU A 55 5.29 2.52 4.90
N MET A 56 6.58 2.81 4.86
CA MET A 56 7.26 3.48 5.98
C MET A 56 6.59 4.81 6.32
N GLN A 57 6.34 5.65 5.32
CA GLN A 57 5.66 6.93 5.53
C GLN A 57 4.23 6.74 6.06
N TYR A 58 3.47 5.79 5.51
CA TYR A 58 2.10 5.51 5.92
C TYR A 58 2.01 5.16 7.41
N TRP A 59 2.97 4.38 7.92
CA TRP A 59 3.02 3.93 9.30
C TRP A 59 3.71 4.89 10.28
N GLY A 60 4.04 6.11 9.84
CA GLY A 60 4.62 7.16 10.70
C GLY A 60 6.14 7.26 10.67
N GLY A 61 6.80 6.58 9.74
CA GLY A 61 8.22 6.73 9.43
C GLY A 61 8.52 7.98 8.58
N PRO A 62 9.73 8.05 7.97
CA PRO A 62 10.17 9.21 7.19
C PRO A 62 9.21 9.59 6.04
N THR A 63 9.07 10.90 5.77
CA THR A 63 8.20 11.41 4.69
C THR A 63 8.86 11.44 3.31
N THR A 64 9.89 10.62 3.11
CA THR A 64 10.73 10.58 1.91
C THR A 64 9.91 10.30 0.66
N TYR A 65 8.89 9.45 0.73
CA TYR A 65 8.00 9.18 -0.40
C TYR A 65 7.33 10.47 -0.90
N SER A 66 6.69 11.23 -0.02
CA SER A 66 6.03 12.49 -0.37
C SER A 66 7.03 13.54 -0.85
N MET A 67 8.23 13.59 -0.28
CA MET A 67 9.28 14.52 -0.72
C MET A 67 9.71 14.25 -2.16
N GLN A 68 9.83 12.97 -2.55
CA GLN A 68 10.27 12.59 -3.89
C GLN A 68 9.14 12.54 -4.92
N ARG A 69 7.92 12.23 -4.48
CA ARG A 69 6.80 11.87 -5.36
C ARG A 69 5.56 12.74 -5.18
N GLY A 70 5.55 13.66 -4.21
CA GLY A 70 4.34 14.40 -3.83
C GLY A 70 3.25 13.50 -3.24
N HIS A 71 2.03 14.01 -3.20
CA HIS A 71 0.88 13.33 -2.60
C HIS A 71 0.67 11.91 -3.20
N PRO A 72 0.45 10.85 -2.38
CA PRO A 72 0.37 9.47 -2.88
C PRO A 72 -0.65 9.24 -3.98
N ARG A 73 -1.87 9.78 -3.85
CA ARG A 73 -2.96 9.65 -4.85
C ARG A 73 -3.03 8.23 -5.43
N LEU A 74 -3.09 7.23 -4.54
CA LEU A 74 -2.86 5.82 -4.89
C LEU A 74 -3.73 5.37 -6.06
N ARG A 75 -5.05 5.58 -5.99
CA ARG A 75 -5.97 5.19 -7.08
C ARG A 75 -5.53 5.75 -8.43
N LEU A 76 -5.22 7.05 -8.50
CA LEU A 76 -4.77 7.70 -9.75
C LEU A 76 -3.49 7.05 -10.30
N ARG A 77 -2.57 6.62 -9.44
CA ARG A 77 -1.33 5.93 -9.86
C ARG A 77 -1.57 4.48 -10.27
N HIS A 78 -2.71 3.89 -9.90
CA HIS A 78 -3.08 2.52 -10.25
C HIS A 78 -4.02 2.45 -11.47
N VAL A 79 -4.70 3.56 -11.85
CA VAL A 79 -5.55 3.66 -13.05
C VAL A 79 -4.90 3.17 -14.36
N PRO A 80 -3.60 3.41 -14.63
CA PRO A 80 -2.98 2.94 -15.87
C PRO A 80 -2.86 1.41 -16.00
N PHE A 81 -3.12 0.65 -14.94
CA PHE A 81 -2.99 -0.81 -14.91
C PHE A 81 -4.37 -1.46 -14.80
N VAL A 82 -4.53 -2.63 -15.41
CA VAL A 82 -5.74 -3.43 -15.30
C VAL A 82 -5.63 -4.28 -14.05
N ILE A 83 -6.34 -3.87 -12.99
CA ILE A 83 -6.33 -4.53 -11.69
C ILE A 83 -7.71 -5.09 -11.44
N ASP A 84 -7.85 -6.39 -11.62
CA ASP A 84 -9.05 -7.16 -11.32
C ASP A 84 -8.91 -7.88 -9.98
N ASP A 85 -9.91 -8.68 -9.63
CA ASP A 85 -9.91 -9.49 -8.41
C ASP A 85 -8.77 -10.53 -8.41
N VAL A 86 -8.42 -11.08 -9.57
CA VAL A 86 -7.33 -12.08 -9.69
C VAL A 86 -5.97 -11.45 -9.39
N ALA A 87 -5.67 -10.30 -9.97
CA ALA A 87 -4.46 -9.54 -9.67
C ALA A 87 -4.40 -9.13 -8.19
N ARG A 88 -5.51 -8.65 -7.61
CA ARG A 88 -5.58 -8.34 -6.18
C ARG A 88 -5.25 -9.57 -5.32
N ASP A 89 -5.85 -10.72 -5.62
CA ASP A 89 -5.68 -11.92 -4.81
C ASP A 89 -4.25 -12.48 -4.93
N HIS A 90 -3.64 -12.39 -6.11
CA HIS A 90 -2.22 -12.68 -6.29
C HIS A 90 -1.35 -11.75 -5.46
N TRP A 91 -1.61 -10.45 -5.51
CA TRP A 91 -0.86 -9.45 -4.73
C TRP A 91 -0.95 -9.73 -3.23
N LEU A 92 -2.15 -10.01 -2.72
CA LEU A 92 -2.37 -10.34 -1.31
C LEU A 92 -1.69 -11.65 -0.91
N ARG A 93 -1.70 -12.67 -1.77
CA ARG A 93 -1.00 -13.94 -1.52
C ARG A 93 0.51 -13.74 -1.35
N HIS A 94 1.13 -12.94 -2.20
CA HIS A 94 2.56 -12.61 -2.09
C HIS A 94 2.86 -11.80 -0.84
N MET A 95 2.01 -10.84 -0.48
CA MET A 95 2.17 -10.08 0.77
C MET A 95 2.03 -10.95 2.01
N ARG A 96 1.06 -11.87 2.04
CA ARG A 96 0.89 -12.83 3.14
C ARG A 96 2.13 -13.71 3.29
N THR A 97 2.59 -14.29 2.17
CA THR A 97 3.81 -15.11 2.13
C THR A 97 5.04 -14.32 2.60
N ALA A 98 5.14 -13.04 2.24
CA ALA A 98 6.23 -12.17 2.67
C ALA A 98 6.17 -11.88 4.17
N LEU A 99 4.98 -11.63 4.74
CA LEU A 99 4.79 -11.48 6.20
C LEU A 99 5.19 -12.75 6.94
N ASP A 100 4.73 -13.92 6.48
CA ASP A 100 5.07 -15.22 7.05
C ASP A 100 6.59 -15.48 7.03
N ARG A 101 7.25 -15.12 5.92
CA ARG A 101 8.69 -15.32 5.74
C ARG A 101 9.52 -14.37 6.61
N VAL A 102 9.12 -13.11 6.73
CA VAL A 102 9.87 -12.09 7.47
C VAL A 102 9.68 -12.23 8.97
N GLY A 103 8.43 -12.52 9.40
CA GLY A 103 8.05 -12.63 10.80
C GLY A 103 8.45 -11.41 11.65
N GLY A 104 8.50 -11.60 12.97
CA GLY A 104 9.00 -10.62 13.92
C GLY A 104 7.98 -9.57 14.38
N LEU A 105 6.74 -9.65 13.91
CA LEU A 105 5.60 -8.93 14.49
C LEU A 105 4.90 -9.81 15.53
N ASP A 106 4.30 -9.19 16.54
CA ASP A 106 3.30 -9.87 17.35
C ASP A 106 1.96 -9.96 16.59
N GLU A 107 1.03 -10.75 17.13
CA GLU A 107 -0.26 -11.01 16.48
C GLU A 107 -1.09 -9.74 16.26
N ALA A 108 -1.01 -8.76 17.17
CA ALA A 108 -1.78 -7.53 17.07
C ALA A 108 -1.21 -6.60 15.99
N ASP A 109 0.12 -6.45 15.95
CA ASP A 109 0.84 -5.67 14.96
C ASP A 109 0.68 -6.26 13.55
N GLU A 110 0.78 -7.58 13.44
CA GLU A 110 0.58 -8.26 12.17
C GLU A 110 -0.85 -8.12 11.66
N ALA A 111 -1.85 -8.28 12.54
CA ALA A 111 -3.26 -8.09 12.19
C ALA A 111 -3.55 -6.64 11.75
N GLU A 112 -2.97 -5.64 12.42
CA GLU A 112 -3.10 -4.23 12.05
C GLU A 112 -2.52 -3.96 10.65
N LEU A 113 -1.30 -4.44 10.38
CA LEU A 113 -0.66 -4.29 9.07
C LEU A 113 -1.45 -5.02 7.98
N TRP A 114 -1.84 -6.28 8.23
CA TRP A 114 -2.58 -7.10 7.28
C TRP A 114 -3.96 -6.51 6.95
N GLY A 115 -4.69 -6.00 7.96
CA GLY A 115 -5.99 -5.36 7.76
C GLY A 115 -5.90 -4.13 6.84
N TYR A 116 -4.85 -3.33 7.00
CA TYR A 116 -4.57 -2.22 6.08
C TYR A 116 -4.25 -2.70 4.66
N LEU A 117 -3.29 -3.63 4.50
CA LEU A 117 -2.87 -4.12 3.18
C LEU A 117 -4.05 -4.71 2.40
N THR A 118 -4.89 -5.47 3.09
CA THR A 118 -6.12 -6.06 2.53
C THR A 118 -7.08 -4.97 2.05
N THR A 119 -7.42 -4.01 2.91
CA THR A 119 -8.32 -2.91 2.57
C THR A 119 -7.78 -2.08 1.40
N ALA A 120 -6.47 -1.80 1.41
CA ALA A 120 -5.82 -1.04 0.35
C ALA A 120 -5.84 -1.77 -0.99
N ALA A 121 -5.55 -3.08 -1.02
CA ALA A 121 -5.59 -3.89 -2.23
C ALA A 121 -7.00 -3.93 -2.84
N HIS A 122 -8.04 -4.11 -2.02
CA HIS A 122 -9.43 -4.02 -2.49
C HIS A 122 -9.77 -2.66 -3.10
N ALA A 123 -9.28 -1.57 -2.52
CA ALA A 123 -9.54 -0.22 -3.04
C ALA A 123 -8.84 0.08 -4.38
N MET A 124 -7.81 -0.69 -4.76
CA MET A 124 -7.07 -0.52 -6.02
C MET A 124 -7.70 -1.25 -7.21
N VAL A 125 -8.62 -2.19 -6.99
CA VAL A 125 -9.35 -2.88 -8.06
C VAL A 125 -10.08 -1.84 -8.93
N ASN A 126 -9.87 -1.93 -10.24
CA ASN A 126 -10.37 -0.98 -11.23
C ASN A 126 -10.92 -1.63 -12.51
N SER A 127 -10.85 -2.97 -12.61
CA SER A 127 -11.38 -3.78 -13.71
C SER A 127 -12.32 -4.86 -13.19
N SER A 128 -13.31 -5.24 -14.01
CA SER A 128 -14.24 -6.34 -13.75
C SER A 128 -13.97 -7.59 -14.60
N GLY A 129 -12.88 -7.62 -15.39
CA GLY A 129 -12.48 -8.73 -16.27
C GLY A 129 -11.03 -9.16 -16.06
N PRO A 130 -10.61 -10.34 -16.57
CA PRO A 130 -9.33 -10.99 -16.25
C PRO A 130 -8.11 -10.10 -16.55
N ALA A 131 -7.12 -10.13 -15.65
CA ALA A 131 -5.86 -9.39 -15.76
C ALA A 131 -5.15 -9.59 -17.13
N GLY A 132 -4.77 -8.49 -17.78
CA GLY A 132 -3.87 -8.50 -18.94
C GLY A 132 -4.44 -7.99 -20.27
N GLU A 133 -5.73 -7.64 -20.33
CA GLU A 133 -6.33 -7.11 -21.56
C GLU A 133 -6.49 -5.58 -21.48
N PRO A 134 -5.95 -4.79 -22.43
CA PRO A 134 -6.08 -3.34 -22.41
C PRO A 134 -7.56 -2.95 -22.46
N ILE A 135 -7.95 -2.00 -21.60
CA ILE A 135 -9.30 -1.42 -21.66
C ILE A 135 -9.43 -0.68 -22.98
N GLY A 136 -10.18 -1.26 -23.93
CA GLY A 136 -10.56 -0.58 -25.17
C GLY A 136 -11.37 0.69 -24.89
N PRO A 137 -11.45 1.64 -25.84
CA PRO A 137 -11.99 2.98 -25.61
C PRO A 137 -13.48 3.04 -25.23
N GLU A 138 -14.18 1.91 -25.09
CA GLU A 138 -15.64 1.84 -24.98
C GLU A 138 -16.14 1.46 -23.57
N SER A 139 -15.25 1.08 -22.65
CA SER A 139 -15.63 0.86 -21.24
C SER A 139 -15.37 2.14 -20.44
N GLY A 140 -16.43 2.91 -20.19
CA GLY A 140 -16.37 4.10 -19.33
C GLY A 140 -15.81 3.75 -17.93
N PRO A 141 -15.09 4.67 -17.27
CA PRO A 141 -14.48 4.37 -15.99
C PRO A 141 -15.57 4.02 -14.95
N PRO A 142 -15.36 2.98 -14.11
CA PRO A 142 -16.22 2.80 -12.94
C PRO A 142 -16.17 4.06 -12.09
N GLY A 143 -17.35 4.61 -11.77
CA GLY A 143 -17.50 5.82 -10.96
C GLY A 143 -16.79 5.68 -9.61
N PRO A 144 -16.22 6.76 -9.04
CA PRO A 144 -15.44 6.66 -7.83
C PRO A 144 -16.35 6.40 -6.62
N LEU A 145 -16.09 5.29 -5.90
CA LEU A 145 -16.46 5.19 -4.49
C LEU A 145 -15.43 5.97 -3.65
N PRO A 146 -15.83 6.77 -2.65
CA PRO A 146 -14.90 7.46 -1.78
C PRO A 146 -14.28 6.47 -0.78
N ILE A 147 -13.02 6.09 -0.98
CA ILE A 147 -12.19 5.47 0.07
C ILE A 147 -11.00 6.40 0.28
N THR A 148 -11.08 7.27 1.30
CA THR A 148 -9.91 8.01 1.77
C THR A 148 -9.13 7.09 2.70
N LEU A 149 -8.09 6.43 2.18
CA LEU A 149 -7.10 5.72 3.01
C LEU A 149 -6.17 6.76 3.65
N GLU A 150 -6.63 7.37 4.74
CA GLU A 150 -5.79 8.29 5.51
C GLU A 150 -4.83 7.50 6.41
N PRO A 151 -3.54 7.89 6.47
CA PRO A 151 -2.59 7.35 7.43
C PRO A 151 -3.16 7.42 8.86
N PRO A 152 -2.88 6.44 9.73
CA PRO A 152 -3.37 6.43 11.12
C PRO A 152 -3.06 7.74 11.88
N GLN A 153 -1.97 8.40 11.50
CA GLN A 153 -1.52 9.68 12.07
C GLN A 153 -2.41 10.90 11.72
N GLN A 154 -3.30 10.78 10.73
CA GLN A 154 -4.18 11.86 10.26
C GLN A 154 -5.61 11.75 10.83
N ARG A 155 -5.93 10.65 11.54
CA ARG A 155 -7.24 10.45 12.17
C ARG A 155 -7.46 11.26 13.45
N ALA A 156 -6.40 11.79 14.05
CA ALA A 156 -6.44 12.50 15.35
C ALA A 156 -6.45 14.03 15.19
N SER A 157 -7.38 14.58 14.40
CA SER A 157 -7.60 16.03 14.31
C SER A 157 -9.09 16.37 14.42
N GLY A 158 -9.75 15.86 15.47
CA GLY A 158 -10.96 16.47 16.01
C GLY A 158 -10.55 17.54 17.03
N GLY A 159 -10.52 18.80 16.61
CA GLY A 159 -10.26 19.92 17.51
C GLY A 159 -11.39 20.11 18.53
N PRO A 160 -11.12 20.62 19.73
CA PRO A 160 -12.17 20.94 20.69
C PRO A 160 -13.08 22.05 20.15
N THR A 161 -14.38 21.84 20.25
CA THR A 161 -15.40 22.87 20.05
C THR A 161 -15.19 24.01 21.05
N PRO A 162 -15.14 25.29 20.64
CA PRO A 162 -15.14 26.40 21.59
C PRO A 162 -16.53 26.51 22.19
N GLY A 163 -16.64 26.15 23.46
CA GLY A 163 -17.86 26.28 24.24
C GLY A 163 -17.51 26.53 25.69
N ASP A 164 -16.95 27.70 25.98
CA ASP A 164 -17.03 28.34 27.30
C ASP A 164 -16.74 29.84 27.13
N ILE A 165 -17.82 30.59 26.94
CA ILE A 165 -17.95 31.98 27.35
C ILE A 165 -19.27 32.06 28.09
N GLY A 166 -19.18 32.02 29.41
CA GLY A 166 -20.25 32.26 30.38
C GLY A 166 -19.63 32.85 31.63
#